data_AF-A0A4Q4D0Y7-F1
#
_entry.id   AF-A0A4Q4D0Y7-F1
#
_cell.length_a   1.000
_cell.length_b   1.000
_cell.length_c   1.000
_cell.angle_alpha   90.00
_cell.angle_beta   90.00
_cell.angle_gamma   90.00
#
_symmetry.space_group_name_H-M   'P 1'
#
loop_
_entity.id
_entity.type
_entity.pdbx_description
1 polymer ?
#
loop_
_entity_poly.entity_id
_entity_poly.type
_entity_poly.pdbx_seq_one_letter_code
_entity_poly.pdbx_strand_id
1 'polypeptide(L)'
;MRVYYRSIMRLNQLPTTMRAVRVRTVGVPPVVDTVPVPRPGPREVLVRVRACGICGSDLHVVDGDVVVPRMPLTLGHEAAGEVAATGHDVMGLAVGDRVLINPIIGC
;
A
#
# COMPACT_ATOMS: atom_id res chain seq x y z
N MET A 1 -18.82 33.19 -15.72
CA MET A 1 -17.41 32.73 -15.62
C MET A 1 -17.12 32.37 -14.16
N ARG A 2 -17.37 31.10 -13.77
CA ARG A 2 -17.17 30.60 -12.41
C ARG A 2 -15.87 29.79 -12.36
N VAL A 3 -15.08 30.07 -11.33
CA VAL A 3 -13.71 29.61 -11.12
C VAL A 3 -13.69 28.09 -10.87
N TYR A 4 -13.39 27.30 -11.91
CA TYR A 4 -13.07 25.87 -11.78
C TYR A 4 -11.63 25.62 -11.28
N TYR A 5 -10.82 26.67 -11.14
CA TYR A 5 -9.39 26.55 -10.83
C TYR A 5 -9.10 26.13 -9.38
N ARG A 6 -10.03 26.31 -8.43
CA ARG A 6 -9.83 25.94 -7.01
C ARG A 6 -9.98 24.44 -6.72
N SER A 7 -10.53 23.65 -7.64
CA SER A 7 -10.76 22.20 -7.41
C SER A 7 -9.74 21.29 -8.10
N ILE A 8 -8.97 21.78 -9.08
CA ILE A 8 -7.94 21.00 -9.78
C ILE A 8 -6.67 20.84 -8.93
N MET A 9 -6.41 21.75 -8.00
CA MET A 9 -5.16 21.76 -7.20
C MET A 9 -5.16 20.82 -5.99
N ARG A 10 -6.29 20.24 -5.57
CA ARG A 10 -6.32 19.22 -4.48
C ARG A 10 -6.11 17.78 -4.97
N LEU A 11 -5.96 17.56 -6.28
CA LEU A 11 -5.92 16.21 -6.87
C LEU A 11 -4.50 15.63 -7.06
N ASN A 12 -3.44 16.39 -6.79
CA ASN A 12 -2.07 16.00 -7.21
C ASN A 12 -1.01 15.93 -6.11
N GLN A 13 -1.37 15.99 -4.83
CA GLN A 13 -0.37 15.82 -3.76
C GLN A 13 -0.72 14.61 -2.90
N LEU A 14 0.06 13.53 -3.08
CA LEU A 14 0.08 12.42 -2.16
C LEU A 14 0.40 12.92 -0.75
N PRO A 15 -0.25 12.41 0.31
CA PRO A 15 0.12 12.79 1.66
C PRO A 15 1.56 12.36 1.94
N THR A 16 2.23 13.07 2.84
CA THR A 16 3.61 12.72 3.24
C THR A 16 3.66 11.43 4.06
N THR A 17 2.56 11.10 4.74
CA THR A 17 2.42 9.91 5.58
C THR A 17 1.10 9.17 5.36
N MET A 18 1.05 7.92 5.78
CA MET A 18 -0.12 7.04 5.75
C MET A 18 -0.19 6.19 7.03
N ARG A 19 -1.37 5.64 7.31
CA ARG A 19 -1.56 4.65 8.38
C ARG A 19 -1.25 3.25 7.85
N ALA A 20 -0.56 2.45 8.66
CA ALA A 20 -0.25 1.05 8.34
C ALA A 20 -0.38 0.17 9.58
N VAL A 21 -0.89 -1.05 9.41
CA VAL A 21 -0.84 -2.09 10.46
C VAL A 21 0.55 -2.69 10.45
N ARG A 22 1.27 -2.59 11.57
CA ARG A 22 2.70 -2.89 11.68
C ARG A 22 2.96 -3.94 12.76
N VAL A 23 3.68 -4.99 12.38
CA VAL A 23 4.31 -5.93 13.31
C VAL A 23 5.70 -5.39 13.63
N ARG A 24 5.90 -4.97 14.88
CA ARG A 24 7.19 -4.43 15.34
C ARG A 24 8.17 -5.51 15.78
N THR A 25 7.63 -6.49 16.48
CA THR A 25 8.29 -7.72 16.93
C THR A 25 7.24 -8.83 16.89
N VAL A 26 7.66 -10.08 16.73
CA VAL A 26 6.76 -11.26 16.81
C VAL A 26 6.25 -11.47 18.24
N GLY A 27 5.13 -12.16 18.39
CA GLY A 27 4.51 -12.50 19.68
C GLY A 27 3.85 -11.33 20.40
N VAL A 28 3.72 -10.16 19.76
CA VAL A 28 2.98 -9.01 20.31
C VAL A 28 1.91 -8.52 19.32
N PRO A 29 0.77 -7.98 19.80
CA PRO A 29 -0.26 -7.48 18.91
C PRO A 29 0.27 -6.40 17.95
N PRO A 30 -0.16 -6.43 16.67
CA PRO A 30 0.22 -5.41 15.71
C PRO A 30 -0.36 -4.05 16.11
N VAL A 31 0.33 -2.98 15.71
CA VAL A 31 -0.06 -1.60 16.01
C VAL A 31 -0.41 -0.86 14.73
N VAL A 32 -1.28 0.16 14.84
CA VAL A 32 -1.48 1.09 13.73
C VAL A 32 -0.52 2.25 13.87
N ASP A 33 0.47 2.31 13.00
CA ASP A 33 1.48 3.36 12.95
C ASP A 33 1.19 4.37 11.83
N THR A 34 1.75 5.57 11.96
CA THR A 34 1.86 6.54 10.87
C THR A 34 3.25 6.43 10.27
N VAL A 35 3.34 6.09 8.99
CA VAL A 35 4.60 5.86 8.25
C VAL A 35 4.65 6.74 6.99
N PRO A 36 5.84 7.02 6.41
CA PRO A 36 5.92 7.75 5.15
C PRO A 36 5.18 7.05 4.02
N VAL A 37 4.55 7.82 3.12
CA VAL A 37 4.05 7.26 1.85
C VAL A 37 5.25 6.89 0.98
N PRO A 38 5.34 5.64 0.49
CA PRO A 38 6.45 5.22 -0.36
C PRO A 38 6.38 5.94 -1.72
N ARG A 39 7.55 6.20 -2.30
CA ARG A 39 7.66 6.67 -3.68
C ARG A 39 7.85 5.44 -4.58
N PRO A 40 7.04 5.27 -5.64
CA PRO A 40 7.23 4.15 -6.54
C PRO A 40 8.56 4.31 -7.29
N GLY A 41 9.30 3.22 -7.44
CA GLY A 41 10.42 3.11 -8.37
C GLY A 41 9.96 3.16 -9.84
N PRO A 42 10.90 3.14 -10.80
CA PRO A 42 10.60 3.32 -12.23
C PRO A 42 9.51 2.40 -12.79
N ARG A 43 9.49 1.14 -12.36
CA ARG A 43 8.57 0.09 -12.83
C ARG A 43 7.51 -0.29 -11.79
N GLU A 44 7.33 0.54 -10.78
CA GLU A 44 6.38 0.29 -9.68
C GLU A 44 5.18 1.22 -9.78
N VAL A 45 4.06 0.80 -9.19
CA VAL A 45 2.89 1.65 -8.96
C VAL A 45 2.67 1.83 -7.48
N LEU A 46 2.30 3.04 -7.09
CA LEU A 46 1.77 3.31 -5.75
C LEU A 46 0.27 3.12 -5.79
N VAL A 47 -0.26 2.28 -4.90
CA VAL A 47 -1.70 2.00 -4.79
C VAL A 47 -2.26 2.66 -3.53
N ARG A 48 -3.32 3.46 -3.68
CA ARG A 48 -4.17 3.86 -2.56
C ARG A 48 -5.09 2.69 -2.22
N VAL A 49 -4.71 1.95 -1.18
CA VAL A 49 -5.51 0.84 -0.64
C VAL A 49 -6.87 1.37 -0.17
N ARG A 50 -7.95 0.74 -0.64
CA ARG A 50 -9.34 1.05 -0.25
C ARG A 50 -9.88 0.03 0.75
N ALA A 51 -9.49 -1.23 0.57
CA ALA A 51 -9.83 -2.34 1.45
C ALA A 51 -8.69 -3.37 1.45
N CYS A 52 -8.53 -4.07 2.56
CA CYS A 52 -7.62 -5.20 2.69
C CYS A 52 -8.29 -6.27 3.54
N GLY A 53 -8.24 -7.52 3.06
CA GLY A 53 -8.61 -8.70 3.83
C GLY A 53 -7.63 -9.00 4.97
N ILE A 54 -8.02 -9.93 5.82
CA ILE A 54 -7.17 -10.54 6.84
C ILE A 54 -7.16 -12.04 6.58
N CYS A 55 -5.96 -12.61 6.47
CA CYS A 55 -5.76 -14.02 6.25
C CYS A 55 -5.12 -14.69 7.48
N GLY A 56 -5.20 -16.02 7.57
CA GLY A 56 -4.50 -16.78 8.60
C GLY A 56 -2.97 -16.60 8.54
N SER A 57 -2.41 -16.34 7.35
CA SER A 57 -1.00 -16.03 7.17
C SER A 57 -0.56 -14.72 7.84
N ASP A 58 -1.46 -13.75 8.02
CA ASP A 58 -1.15 -12.55 8.80
C ASP A 58 -0.92 -12.91 10.27
N LEU A 59 -1.66 -13.90 10.81
CA LEU A 59 -1.48 -14.39 12.17
C LEU A 59 -0.16 -15.16 12.33
N HIS A 60 0.18 -16.03 11.38
CA HIS A 60 1.49 -16.72 11.37
C HIS A 60 2.67 -15.74 11.40
N VAL A 61 2.55 -14.59 10.73
CA VAL A 61 3.56 -13.52 10.80
C VAL A 61 3.61 -12.89 12.19
N VAL A 62 2.45 -12.60 12.79
CA VAL A 62 2.36 -12.02 14.14
C VAL A 62 2.95 -12.96 15.18
N ASP A 63 2.64 -14.25 15.10
CA ASP A 63 3.10 -15.28 16.05
C ASP A 63 4.56 -15.67 15.83
N GLY A 64 5.12 -15.36 14.65
CA GLY A 64 6.51 -15.68 14.31
C GLY A 64 6.72 -17.08 13.75
N ASP A 65 5.65 -17.75 13.32
CA ASP A 65 5.68 -19.06 12.68
C ASP A 65 6.36 -19.03 11.30
N VAL A 66 6.44 -17.85 10.69
CA VAL A 66 7.09 -17.64 9.38
C VAL A 66 8.24 -16.66 9.49
N VAL A 67 9.35 -16.99 8.82
CA VAL A 67 10.50 -16.09 8.72
C VAL A 67 10.15 -14.97 7.75
N VAL A 68 10.15 -13.74 8.25
CA VAL A 68 9.99 -12.53 7.42
C VAL A 68 11.33 -11.87 7.18
N PRO A 69 11.54 -11.24 6.01
CA PRO A 69 12.86 -10.73 5.63
C PRO A 69 13.34 -9.55 6.48
N ARG A 70 12.40 -8.78 7.05
CA ARG A 70 12.72 -7.60 7.89
C ARG A 70 11.58 -7.23 8.81
N MET A 71 11.93 -6.74 9.99
CA MET A 71 11.06 -6.01 10.90
C MET A 71 11.47 -4.53 10.97
N PRO A 72 10.55 -3.58 11.21
CA PRO A 72 9.11 -3.81 11.37
C PRO A 72 8.44 -4.06 10.00
N LEU A 73 7.42 -4.92 9.97
CA LEU A 73 6.72 -5.34 8.76
C LEU A 73 5.32 -4.72 8.70
N THR A 74 4.89 -4.30 7.50
CA THR A 74 3.51 -3.89 7.24
C THR A 74 2.71 -5.09 6.74
N LEU A 75 1.58 -5.39 7.37
CA LEU A 75 0.67 -6.47 6.95
C LEU A 75 -0.22 -6.04 5.78
N GLY A 76 -0.95 -7.00 5.19
CA GLY A 76 -1.98 -6.75 4.20
C GLY A 76 -1.60 -7.16 2.78
N HIS A 77 -1.65 -8.46 2.52
CA HIS A 77 -1.38 -9.06 1.20
C HIS A 77 -2.65 -9.32 0.38
N GLU A 78 -3.84 -9.09 0.97
CA GLU A 78 -5.14 -9.23 0.32
C GLU A 78 -5.80 -7.86 0.06
N ALA A 79 -5.07 -6.96 -0.61
CA ALA A 79 -5.48 -5.56 -0.76
C ALA A 79 -6.04 -5.25 -2.15
N ALA A 80 -7.05 -4.36 -2.19
CA ALA A 80 -7.58 -3.76 -3.40
C ALA A 80 -7.66 -2.24 -3.27
N GLY A 81 -7.48 -1.54 -4.39
CA GLY A 81 -7.46 -0.09 -4.37
C GLY A 81 -7.38 0.55 -5.74
N GLU A 82 -6.86 1.76 -5.77
CA GLU A 82 -6.70 2.57 -6.98
C GLU A 82 -5.24 2.99 -7.13
N VAL A 83 -4.71 2.99 -8.37
CA VAL A 83 -3.38 3.53 -8.66
C VAL A 83 -3.35 5.02 -8.32
N ALA A 84 -2.45 5.40 -7.42
CA ALA A 84 -2.27 6.76 -6.93
C ALA A 84 -1.07 7.49 -7.57
N ALA A 85 -0.05 6.74 -7.99
CA ALA A 85 1.07 7.22 -8.79
C ALA A 85 1.74 6.06 -9.52
N THR A 86 2.47 6.36 -10.59
CA THR A 86 3.25 5.39 -11.37
C THR A 86 4.69 5.83 -11.48
N GLY A 87 5.61 4.86 -11.56
CA GLY A 87 6.96 5.10 -12.07
C GLY A 87 6.94 5.45 -13.57
N HIS A 88 8.05 5.99 -14.06
CA HIS A 88 8.16 6.49 -15.44
C HIS A 88 8.21 5.38 -16.50
N ASP A 89 8.55 4.15 -16.13
CA ASP A 89 8.65 2.98 -17.01
C ASP A 89 7.42 2.05 -16.92
N VAL A 90 6.39 2.44 -16.16
CA VAL A 90 5.15 1.65 -16.05
C VAL A 90 4.33 1.78 -17.33
N MET A 91 3.96 0.63 -17.89
CA MET A 91 3.10 0.52 -19.07
C MET A 91 1.84 -0.26 -18.72
N GLY A 92 0.70 0.14 -19.28
CA GLY A 92 -0.57 -0.59 -19.14
C GLY A 92 -1.35 -0.34 -17.85
N LEU A 93 -0.87 0.54 -16.97
CA LEU A 93 -1.60 1.04 -15.79
C LEU A 93 -1.46 2.56 -15.71
N ALA A 94 -2.54 3.23 -15.32
CA ALA A 94 -2.62 4.67 -15.15
C ALA A 94 -3.19 5.05 -13.78
N VAL A 95 -2.89 6.27 -13.32
CA VAL A 95 -3.49 6.83 -12.10
C VAL A 95 -5.01 6.81 -12.21
N GLY A 96 -5.67 6.27 -11.18
CA GLY A 96 -7.12 6.07 -11.12
C GLY A 96 -7.58 4.65 -11.46
N ASP A 97 -6.73 3.82 -12.06
CA ASP A 97 -7.08 2.43 -12.36
C ASP A 97 -7.34 1.64 -11.08
N ARG A 98 -8.40 0.82 -11.09
CA ARG A 98 -8.72 -0.09 -9.99
C ARG A 98 -7.91 -1.37 -10.12
N VAL A 99 -7.24 -1.74 -9.03
CA VAL A 99 -6.32 -2.88 -9.00
C VAL A 99 -6.53 -3.74 -7.76
N LEU A 100 -6.26 -5.03 -7.90
CA LEU A 100 -6.09 -6.01 -6.83
C LEU A 100 -4.60 -6.33 -6.73
N ILE A 101 -4.07 -6.44 -5.51
CA ILE A 101 -2.71 -6.92 -5.29
C ILE A 101 -2.74 -8.45 -5.28
N ASN A 102 -2.00 -9.08 -6.20
CA ASN A 102 -1.77 -10.51 -6.18
C ASN A 102 -0.40 -10.79 -5.51
N PRO A 103 -0.36 -11.34 -4.29
CA PRO A 103 0.89 -11.66 -3.61
C PRO A 103 1.56 -12.94 -4.12
N ILE A 104 0.87 -13.72 -4.97
CA ILE A 104 1.35 -15.00 -5.50
C ILE A 104 1.71 -14.83 -6.97
N ILE A 105 3.01 -14.73 -7.24
CA ILE A 105 3.53 -14.84 -8.60
C ILE A 105 3.89 -16.32 -8.81
N GLY A 106 3.01 -17.05 -9.49
CA GLY A 106 3.24 -18.43 -9.88
C GLY A 106 4.29 -18.56 -10.99
N CYS A 107 4.79 -19.78 -11.18
CA CYS A 107 5.60 -20.16 -12.34
C CYS A 107 4.75 -20.44 -13.59
#